data_AF-A0A8S2XBA6-F1
#
_entry.id   AF-A0A8S2XBA6-F1
#
_cell.length_a   1.000
_cell.length_b   1.000
_cell.length_c   1.000
_cell.angle_alpha   90.00
_cell.angle_beta   90.00
_cell.angle_gamma   90.00
#
_symmetry.space_group_name_H-M   'P 1'
#
loop_
_entity.id
_entity.type
_entity.pdbx_description
1 polymer ?
#
loop_
_entity_poly.entity_id
_entity_poly.type
_entity_poly.pdbx_seq_one_letter_code
_entity_poly.pdbx_strand_id
1 'polypeptide(L)' 'SLRSIVVSNEQETIKMPINEPASGSRKSQIQEFVDYYGSAGVQHIALNTSDILTSVSV' A
#
# COMPACT_ATOMS: atom_id res chain seq x y z
N SER A 1 -8.85 2.07 10.63
CA SER A 1 -8.04 0.83 10.53
C SER A 1 -8.05 0.34 9.08
N LEU A 2 -7.24 -0.66 8.73
CA LEU A 2 -7.34 -1.36 7.43
C LEU A 2 -7.15 -2.86 7.63
N ARG A 3 -7.67 -3.66 6.69
CA ARG A 3 -7.35 -5.07 6.56
C ARG A 3 -6.46 -5.26 5.34
N SER A 4 -5.44 -6.10 5.45
CA SER A 4 -4.47 -6.31 4.38
C SER A 4 -4.26 -7.80 4.16
N ILE A 5 -4.22 -8.20 2.89
CA ILE A 5 -3.78 -9.53 2.46
C ILE A 5 -2.64 -9.33 1.48
N VAL A 6 -1.52 -10.02 1.70
CA VAL A 6 -0.40 -10.03 0.76
C VAL A 6 -0.54 -11.25 -0.13
N VAL A 7 -0.65 -11.02 -1.44
CA VAL A 7 -0.64 -12.07 -2.46
C VAL A 7 0.74 -12.10 -3.11
N SER A 8 1.28 -13.29 -3.33
CA SER A 8 2.61 -13.50 -3.93
C SER A 8 2.57 -14.57 -5.01
N ASN A 9 3.49 -14.50 -5.98
CA ASN A 9 3.77 -15.65 -6.85
C ASN A 9 4.54 -16.75 -6.10
N GLU A 10 4.67 -17.94 -6.70
CA GLU A 10 5.36 -19.09 -6.08
C GLU A 10 6.82 -18.78 -5.69
N GLN A 11 7.51 -17.97 -6.48
CA GLN A 11 8.90 -17.60 -6.25
C GLN A 11 9.04 -16.39 -5.31
N GLU A 12 7.93 -15.83 -4.80
CA GLU A 12 7.89 -14.64 -3.94
C GLU A 12 8.57 -13.37 -4.50
N THR A 13 8.86 -13.32 -5.79
CA THR A 13 9.47 -12.15 -6.45
C THR A 13 8.46 -11.05 -6.77
N ILE A 14 7.18 -11.40 -6.89
CA ILE A 14 6.07 -10.47 -7.08
C ILE A 14 5.21 -10.53 -5.83
N LYS A 15 5.13 -9.43 -5.08
CA LYS A 15 4.31 -9.30 -3.87
C LYS A 15 3.34 -8.12 -4.03
N MET A 16 2.06 -8.38 -3.88
CA MET A 16 0.98 -7.40 -4.01
C MET A 16 0.15 -7.36 -2.73
N PRO A 17 0.38 -6.38 -1.84
CA PRO A 17 -0.52 -6.10 -0.73
C PRO A 17 -1.84 -5.53 -1.25
N ILE A 18 -2.95 -6.17 -0.89
CA ILE A 18 -4.31 -5.71 -1.18
C ILE A 18 -4.95 -5.24 0.12
N ASN A 19 -5.35 -3.98 0.16
CA ASN A 19 -5.88 -3.32 1.36
C ASN A 19 -7.36 -2.96 1.19
N GLU A 20 -8.16 -3.25 2.23
CA GLU A 20 -9.56 -2.84 2.33
C GLU A 20 -9.76 -1.93 3.57
N PRO A 21 -10.71 -0.96 3.51
CA PRO A 21 -11.01 -0.14 4.66
C PRO A 21 -11.57 -1.00 5.79
N ALA A 22 -11.11 -0.74 7.02
CA ALA A 22 -11.64 -1.40 8.21
C ALA A 22 -12.13 -0.36 9.22
N SER A 23 -13.21 -0.70 9.92
CA SER A 23 -13.83 0.13 10.95
C SER A 23 -12.79 0.56 12.00
N GLY A 24 -12.89 1.81 12.42
CA GLY A 24 -12.02 2.40 13.43
C GLY A 24 -12.56 3.75 13.89
N SER A 25 -11.91 4.33 14.89
CA SER A 25 -12.29 5.64 15.46
C SER A 25 -12.17 6.80 14.46
N ARG A 26 -11.34 6.65 13.43
CA ARG A 26 -11.16 7.59 12.33
C ARG A 26 -11.39 6.91 11.00
N LYS A 27 -11.78 7.69 9.99
CA LYS A 27 -11.92 7.23 8.61
C LYS A 27 -10.65 6.51 8.16
N SER A 28 -10.82 5.40 7.44
CA SER A 28 -9.68 4.64 6.92
C SER A 28 -9.01 5.42 5.81
N GLN A 29 -7.69 5.47 5.81
CA GLN A 29 -6.91 6.04 4.70
C GLN A 29 -7.21 5.33 3.37
N ILE A 30 -7.59 4.04 3.42
CA ILE A 30 -8.02 3.29 2.22
C ILE A 30 -9.34 3.83 1.69
N GLN A 31 -10.28 4.19 2.59
CA GLN A 31 -11.53 4.83 2.19
C GLN A 31 -11.28 6.22 1.60
N GLU A 32 -10.36 7.00 2.19
CA GLU A 32 -9.98 8.31 1.63
C GLU A 32 -9.38 8.18 0.23
N PHE A 33 -8.55 7.17 -0.01
CA PHE A 33 -8.04 6.86 -1.35
C PHE A 33 -9.17 6.57 -2.33
N VAL A 34 -10.08 5.65 -2.00
CA VAL A 34 -11.20 5.27 -2.88
C VAL A 34 -12.13 6.45 -3.13
N ASP A 35 -12.40 7.28 -2.11
CA ASP A 35 -13.25 8.45 -2.27
C ASP A 35 -12.61 9.52 -3.18
N TYR A 36 -11.29 9.69 -3.10
CA TYR A 36 -10.57 10.65 -3.93
C TYR A 36 -10.44 10.19 -5.39
N TYR A 37 -10.13 8.90 -5.61
CA TYR A 37 -9.91 8.35 -6.95
C TYR A 37 -11.17 7.74 -7.60
N GLY A 38 -12.26 7.60 -6.84
CA GLY A 38 -13.55 7.08 -7.30
C GLY A 38 -13.62 5.56 -7.51
N SER A 39 -12.52 4.84 -7.32
CA SER A 39 -12.46 3.39 -7.47
C SER A 39 -11.27 2.77 -6.72
N ALA A 40 -11.18 1.43 -6.75
CA ALA A 40 -9.96 0.73 -6.38
C ALA A 40 -8.81 1.11 -7.34
N GLY A 41 -7.57 0.96 -6.86
CA GLY A 41 -6.38 1.29 -7.64
C GLY A 41 -5.09 1.00 -6.88
N VAL A 42 -3.95 1.34 -7.51
CA VAL A 42 -2.62 1.20 -6.91
C VAL A 42 -2.38 2.38 -5.97
N GLN A 43 -2.23 2.09 -4.67
CA GLN A 43 -2.03 3.12 -3.65
C GLN A 43 -0.59 3.63 -3.59
N HIS A 44 0.40 2.72 -3.65
CA HIS A 44 1.82 3.07 -3.64
C HIS A 44 2.65 1.95 -4.30
N ILE A 45 3.90 2.28 -4.65
CA ILE A 45 4.90 1.35 -5.18
C ILE A 45 6.13 1.42 -4.27
N ALA A 46 6.58 0.28 -3.76
CA ALA A 46 7.79 0.19 -2.96
C ALA A 46 9.02 0.08 -3.87
N LEU A 47 10.00 0.96 -3.68
CA LEU A 47 11.26 0.96 -4.42
C LEU A 47 12.39 0.50 -3.50
N ASN A 48 13.11 -0.55 -3.91
CA ASN A 48 14.24 -1.07 -3.15
C ASN A 48 15.51 -0.24 -3.42
N THR A 49 16.28 0.03 -2.36
CA THR A 49 17.60 0.68 -2.43
C THR A 49 18.55 0.07 -1.41
N SER A 50 19.82 0.00 -1.76
CA SER A 50 20.88 -0.48 -0.85
C SER A 50 21.42 0.62 0.07
N ASP A 51 21.13 1.88 -0.23
CA ASP A 51 21.52 3.04 0.59
C ASP A 51 20.35 4.02 0.69
N ILE A 52 19.53 3.83 1.72
CA ILE A 52 18.37 4.66 1.95
C ILE A 52 18.75 6.10 2.32
N LEU A 53 19.88 6.33 2.98
CA LEU A 53 20.30 7.68 3.41
C LEU A 53 20.63 8.53 2.20
N THR A 54 21.44 8.00 1.28
CA THR A 54 21.74 8.69 0.01
C THR A 54 20.49 8.82 -0.86
N SER A 55 19.59 7.83 -0.83
CA SER A 55 18.36 7.87 -1.63
C SER A 55 17.37 8.95 -1.18
N VAL A 56 17.37 9.34 0.09
CA VAL A 56 16.48 10.37 0.65
C VAL A 56 17.19 11.70 0.94
N SER A 57 18.51 11.76 0.79
CA SER A 57 19.26 13.02 0.92
C SER A 57 18.92 13.95 -0.24
N VAL A 58 18.80 15.24 0.08
CA VAL A 58 18.41 16.33 -0.83
C VAL A 58 19.59 16.83 -1.65
#